data_AF-A0A5R8WN89-F1
#
_entry.id   AF-A0A5R8WN89-F1
#
_cell.length_a   1.000
_cell.length_b   1.000
_cell.length_c   1.000
_cell.angle_alpha   90.00
_cell.angle_beta   90.00
_cell.angle_gamma   90.00
#
_symmetry.space_group_name_H-M   'P 1'
#
loop_
_entity.id
_entity.type
_entity.pdbx_description
1 polymer ?
#
loop_
_entity_poly.entity_id
_entity_poly.type
_entity_poly.pdbx_seq_one_letter_code
_entity_poly.pdbx_strand_id
1 'polypeptide(L)'
;MGWFKAALLLPVTYIAGLLVLLALLFRTQSSTAFPPTALLFIVPLHLLSMAGIFYVLRFVAKALKAVEYQRPVEVGDYLGEFFLLWFFPAGIWVIQPRINRLLADTRA
;
A
#
# COMPACT_ATOMS: atom_id res chain seq x y z
N MET A 1 -15.92 -3.16 3.96
CA MET A 1 -14.97 -4.25 3.60
C MET A 1 -14.69 -4.38 2.10
N GLY A 2 -15.70 -4.31 1.20
CA GLY A 2 -15.48 -4.52 -0.25
C GLY A 2 -14.46 -3.59 -0.91
N TRP A 3 -14.60 -2.27 -0.68
CA TRP A 3 -13.68 -1.25 -1.22
C TRP A 3 -12.23 -1.40 -0.76
N PHE A 4 -12.00 -1.87 0.47
CA PHE A 4 -10.66 -2.15 0.99
C PHE A 4 -10.00 -3.31 0.23
N LYS A 5 -10.72 -4.41 0.03
CA LYS A 5 -10.20 -5.56 -0.73
C LYS A 5 -9.87 -5.17 -2.17
N ALA A 6 -10.73 -4.39 -2.82
CA ALA A 6 -10.48 -3.89 -4.17
C ALA A 6 -9.24 -2.98 -4.20
N ALA A 7 -9.12 -2.01 -3.29
CA ALA A 7 -7.99 -1.10 -3.20
C ALA A 7 -6.66 -1.81 -2.84
N LEU A 8 -6.72 -2.95 -2.15
CA LEU A 8 -5.56 -3.80 -1.86
C LEU A 8 -5.15 -4.66 -3.06
N LEU A 9 -6.13 -5.22 -3.79
CA LEU A 9 -5.88 -6.07 -4.96
C LEU A 9 -5.39 -5.28 -6.17
N LEU A 10 -5.85 -4.03 -6.32
CA LEU A 10 -5.48 -3.16 -7.44
C LEU A 10 -3.95 -2.96 -7.58
N PRO A 11 -3.19 -2.55 -6.55
CA PRO A 11 -1.74 -2.39 -6.68
C PRO A 11 -1.00 -3.73 -6.87
N VAL A 12 -1.48 -4.81 -6.25
CA VAL A 12 -0.86 -6.14 -6.41
C VAL A 12 -1.00 -6.62 -7.85
N THR A 13 -2.20 -6.52 -8.42
CA THR A 13 -2.47 -6.90 -9.81
C THR A 13 -1.74 -6.01 -10.79
N TYR A 14 -1.68 -4.69 -10.53
CA TYR A 14 -0.91 -3.75 -11.34
C TYR A 14 0.59 -4.09 -11.37
N ILE A 15 1.22 -4.31 -10.20
CA ILE A 15 2.64 -4.64 -10.10
C ILE A 15 2.92 -5.98 -10.78
N ALA A 16 2.09 -7.01 -10.55
CA ALA A 16 2.24 -8.31 -11.19
C ALA A 16 2.15 -8.20 -12.72
N GLY A 17 1.17 -7.46 -13.24
CA GLY A 17 1.02 -7.21 -14.67
C GLY A 17 2.22 -6.45 -15.27
N LEU A 18 2.72 -5.44 -14.56
CA LEU A 18 3.91 -4.69 -14.96
C LEU A 18 5.17 -5.57 -15.00
N LEU A 19 5.35 -6.45 -14.01
CA LEU A 19 6.48 -7.39 -13.97
C LEU A 19 6.41 -8.42 -15.11
N VAL A 20 5.20 -8.93 -15.42
CA VAL A 20 5.00 -9.83 -16.55
C VAL A 20 5.29 -9.11 -17.87
N LEU A 21 4.77 -7.90 -18.05
CA LEU A 21 5.05 -7.08 -19.24
C LEU A 21 6.55 -6.86 -19.40
N LEU A 22 7.24 -6.46 -18.32
CA LEU A 22 8.67 -6.23 -18.34
C LEU A 22 9.46 -7.51 -18.69
N ALA A 23 9.08 -8.65 -18.10
CA ALA A 23 9.70 -9.94 -18.40
C ALA A 23 9.50 -10.37 -19.86
N LEU A 24 8.31 -10.12 -20.44
CA LEU A 24 8.05 -10.39 -21.85
C LEU A 24 8.90 -9.51 -22.76
N LEU A 25 9.01 -8.21 -22.45
CA LEU A 25 9.84 -7.26 -23.20
C LEU A 25 11.33 -7.64 -23.14
N PHE A 26 11.84 -8.06 -21.98
CA PHE A 26 13.21 -8.55 -21.84
C PHE A 26 13.47 -9.84 -22.65
N ARG A 27 12.49 -10.75 -22.72
CA ARG A 27 12.61 -11.99 -23.51
C ARG A 27 12.68 -11.71 -25.01
N THR A 28 11.96 -10.72 -25.50
CA THR A 28 11.90 -10.41 -26.94
C THR A 28 13.13 -9.65 -27.46
N GLN A 29 14.09 -9.33 -26.59
CA GLN A 29 15.39 -8.68 -26.87
C GLN A 29 15.44 -7.91 -28.21
N SER A 30 14.53 -6.94 -28.37
CA SER A 30 14.52 -6.04 -29.51
C SER A 30 15.01 -4.69 -29.03
N SER A 31 15.99 -4.12 -29.75
CA SER A 31 16.58 -2.79 -29.53
C SER A 31 15.57 -1.63 -29.68
N THR A 32 14.27 -1.93 -29.72
CA THR A 32 13.18 -0.98 -29.86
C THR A 32 13.00 -0.26 -28.54
N ALA A 33 13.30 1.04 -28.54
CA ALA A 33 13.01 1.94 -27.44
C ALA A 33 11.55 1.80 -26.97
N PHE A 34 11.31 1.93 -25.67
CA PHE A 34 9.98 1.89 -25.08
C PHE A 34 9.08 2.92 -25.79
N PRO A 35 7.94 2.50 -26.39
CA PRO A 35 7.12 3.42 -27.16
C PRO A 35 6.53 4.49 -26.23
N PRO A 36 6.68 5.79 -26.53
CA PRO A 36 6.14 6.86 -25.69
C PRO A 36 4.62 6.75 -25.46
N THR A 37 3.90 6.15 -26.41
CA THR A 37 2.46 5.89 -26.28
C THR A 37 2.13 4.92 -25.15
N ALA A 38 3.02 3.99 -24.78
CA ALA A 38 2.80 3.11 -23.63
C ALA A 38 2.82 3.89 -22.31
N LEU A 39 3.62 4.97 -22.21
CA LEU A 39 3.67 5.82 -21.01
C LEU A 39 2.32 6.50 -20.73
N LEU A 40 1.55 6.82 -21.77
CA LEU A 40 0.21 7.42 -21.64
C LEU A 40 -0.77 6.49 -20.91
N PHE A 41 -0.55 5.17 -20.96
CA PHE A 41 -1.38 4.20 -20.25
C PHE A 41 -0.75 3.77 -18.92
N ILE A 42 0.57 3.58 -18.89
CA ILE A 42 1.29 3.13 -17.69
C ILE A 42 1.22 4.19 -16.59
N VAL A 43 1.43 5.47 -16.90
CA VAL A 43 1.48 6.53 -15.88
C VAL A 43 0.14 6.70 -15.16
N PRO A 44 -1.02 6.86 -15.85
CA PRO A 44 -2.31 6.95 -15.16
C PRO A 44 -2.65 5.69 -14.36
N LEU A 45 -2.34 4.51 -14.89
CA LEU A 45 -2.58 3.25 -14.18
C LEU A 45 -1.70 3.12 -12.94
N HIS A 46 -0.45 3.60 -13.01
CA HIS A 46 0.45 3.68 -11.86
C HIS A 46 -0.09 4.62 -10.79
N LEU A 47 -0.55 5.82 -11.16
CA LEU A 47 -1.10 6.79 -10.23
C LEU A 47 -2.39 6.27 -9.57
N LEU A 48 -3.24 5.55 -10.32
CA LEU A 48 -4.41 4.88 -9.78
C LEU A 48 -4.00 3.80 -8.76
N SER A 49 -2.95 3.04 -9.05
CA SER A 49 -2.35 2.09 -8.11
C SER A 49 -1.83 2.76 -6.84
N MET A 50 -1.13 3.88 -6.96
CA MET A 50 -0.65 4.65 -5.81
C MET A 50 -1.80 5.18 -4.95
N ALA A 51 -2.88 5.66 -5.56
CA ALA A 51 -4.08 6.10 -4.84
C ALA A 51 -4.71 4.95 -4.03
N GLY A 52 -4.73 3.73 -4.59
CA GLY A 52 -5.16 2.52 -3.89
C GLY A 52 -4.28 2.19 -2.67
N ILE A 53 -2.95 2.28 -2.82
CA ILE A 53 -2.00 2.09 -1.71
C ILE A 53 -2.26 3.11 -0.60
N PHE A 54 -2.37 4.40 -0.93
CA PHE A 54 -2.65 5.43 0.08
C PHE A 54 -3.99 5.23 0.78
N TYR A 55 -5.03 4.77 0.07
CA TYR A 55 -6.29 4.41 0.70
C TYR A 55 -6.11 3.29 1.73
N VAL A 56 -5.39 2.22 1.37
CA VAL A 56 -5.11 1.08 2.25
C VAL A 56 -4.29 1.52 3.46
N LEU A 57 -3.22 2.29 3.26
CA LEU A 57 -2.38 2.82 4.33
C LEU A 57 -3.19 3.67 5.32
N ARG A 58 -4.03 4.58 4.80
CA ARG A 58 -4.93 5.40 5.64
C ARG A 58 -5.88 4.53 6.44
N PHE A 59 -6.48 3.52 5.80
CA PHE A 59 -7.42 2.61 6.46
C PHE A 59 -6.75 1.85 7.60
N VAL A 60 -5.57 1.29 7.37
CA VAL A 60 -4.80 0.53 8.38
C VAL A 60 -4.32 1.43 9.52
N ALA A 61 -3.77 2.61 9.21
CA ALA A 61 -3.34 3.57 10.23
C ALA A 61 -4.51 3.98 11.14
N LYS A 62 -5.66 4.32 10.54
CA LYS A 62 -6.88 4.66 11.29
C LYS A 62 -7.36 3.49 12.16
N ALA A 63 -7.37 2.27 11.61
CA ALA A 63 -7.81 1.08 12.34
C ALA A 63 -6.89 0.78 13.54
N LEU A 64 -5.58 0.87 13.36
CA LEU A 64 -4.61 0.67 14.43
C LEU A 64 -4.83 1.66 15.58
N LYS A 65 -4.95 2.96 15.26
CA LYS A 65 -5.17 4.00 16.28
C LYS A 65 -6.53 3.90 16.97
N ALA A 66 -7.58 3.51 16.25
CA ALA A 66 -8.89 3.28 16.84
C ALA A 66 -8.85 2.16 17.89
N VAL A 67 -8.09 1.09 17.63
CA VAL A 67 -7.89 0.00 18.60
C VAL A 67 -6.98 0.44 19.74
N GLU A 68 -5.92 1.19 19.49
CA GLU A 68 -5.05 1.71 20.56
C GLU A 68 -5.80 2.63 21.54
N TYR A 69 -6.67 3.52 21.03
CA TYR A 69 -7.35 4.51 21.87
C TYR A 69 -8.75 4.08 22.33
N GLN A 70 -9.28 2.97 21.79
CA GLN A 70 -10.64 2.49 22.08
C GLN A 70 -11.72 3.59 21.87
N ARG A 71 -11.46 4.53 20.96
CA ARG A 71 -12.37 5.62 20.60
C ARG A 71 -12.31 5.93 19.10
N PRO A 72 -13.28 6.66 18.55
CA PRO A 72 -13.15 7.27 17.23
C PRO A 72 -11.90 8.16 17.17
N VAL A 73 -11.14 8.04 16.09
CA VAL A 73 -9.89 8.78 15.87
C VAL A 73 -10.03 9.78 14.72
N GLU A 74 -9.41 10.94 14.91
CA GLU A 74 -9.34 12.01 13.92
C GLU A 74 -8.10 11.86 13.03
N VAL A 75 -8.00 12.67 11.97
CA VAL A 75 -6.87 12.57 11.03
C VAL A 75 -5.53 12.82 11.72
N GLY A 76 -5.48 13.76 12.66
CA GLY A 76 -4.26 14.06 13.42
C GLY A 76 -3.80 12.89 14.30
N ASP A 77 -4.73 12.04 14.77
CA ASP A 77 -4.42 10.92 15.66
C ASP A 77 -3.63 9.80 14.96
N TYR A 78 -3.80 9.62 13.63
CA TYR A 78 -3.21 8.50 12.87
C TYR A 78 -2.27 8.92 11.73
N LEU A 79 -2.05 10.23 11.54
CA LEU A 79 -1.20 10.74 10.47
C LEU A 79 0.24 10.24 10.60
N GLY A 80 0.77 10.16 11.83
CA GLY A 80 2.09 9.58 12.09
C GLY A 80 2.18 8.13 11.66
N GLU A 81 1.19 7.31 12.01
CA GLU A 81 1.10 5.89 11.63
C GLU A 81 0.99 5.71 10.12
N PHE A 82 0.30 6.61 9.42
CA PHE A 82 0.26 6.60 7.97
C PHE A 82 1.66 6.72 7.35
N PHE A 83 2.44 7.71 7.79
CA PHE A 83 3.81 7.90 7.30
C PHE A 83 4.74 6.75 7.72
N LEU A 84 4.59 6.22 8.94
CA LEU A 84 5.34 5.04 9.36
C LEU A 84 5.04 3.83 8.46
N LEU A 85 3.77 3.56 8.13
CA LEU A 85 3.43 2.47 7.21
C LEU A 85 3.90 2.74 5.78
N TRP A 86 3.95 4.01 5.35
CA TRP A 86 4.42 4.39 4.02
C TRP A 86 5.95 4.21 3.86
N PHE A 87 6.73 4.61 4.87
CA PHE A 87 8.19 4.47 4.89
C PHE A 87 8.65 3.09 5.38
N PHE A 88 8.20 2.04 4.68
CA PHE A 88 8.69 0.68 4.88
C PHE A 88 10.20 0.59 4.56
N PRO A 89 11.01 -0.19 5.32
CA PRO A 89 10.67 -1.00 6.49
C PRO A 89 10.69 -0.23 7.82
N ALA A 90 11.23 0.99 7.86
CA ALA A 90 11.53 1.72 9.09
C ALA A 90 10.32 1.86 10.02
N GLY A 91 9.15 2.19 9.49
CA GLY A 91 7.96 2.31 10.35
C GLY A 91 7.37 0.99 10.84
N ILE A 92 7.68 -0.15 10.21
CA ILE A 92 7.27 -1.47 10.75
C ILE A 92 7.98 -1.75 12.06
N TRP A 93 9.27 -1.41 12.20
CA TRP A 93 9.97 -1.59 13.48
C TRP A 93 9.34 -0.80 14.62
N VAL A 94 8.69 0.33 14.33
CA VAL A 94 7.96 1.13 15.32
C VAL A 94 6.55 0.59 15.57
N ILE A 95 5.87 0.10 14.53
CA ILE A 95 4.47 -0.39 14.62
C ILE A 95 4.38 -1.79 15.23
N GLN A 96 5.29 -2.69 14.86
CA GLN A 96 5.24 -4.10 15.21
C GLN A 96 5.24 -4.36 16.74
N PRO A 97 6.08 -3.70 17.57
CA PRO A 97 6.04 -3.88 19.02
C PRO A 97 4.71 -3.46 19.65
N ARG A 98 4.05 -2.44 19.09
CA ARG A 98 2.76 -1.94 19.59
C ARG A 98 1.63 -2.93 19.33
N ILE A 99 1.58 -3.49 18.13
CA ILE A 99 0.62 -4.55 17.78
C ILE A 99 0.80 -5.76 18.72
N ASN A 100 2.04 -6.16 19.00
CA ASN A 100 2.30 -7.29 19.90
C ASN A 100 1.78 -7.05 21.33
N ARG A 101 1.86 -5.81 21.84
CA ARG A 101 1.29 -5.44 23.15
C ARG A 101 -0.23 -5.54 23.15
N LEU A 102 -0.89 -4.96 22.15
CA LEU A 102 -2.36 -5.04 22.01
C LEU A 102 -2.87 -6.50 21.98
N LEU A 103 -2.15 -7.36 21.28
CA LEU A 103 -2.49 -8.79 21.20
C LEU A 103 -2.22 -9.54 22.51
N ALA A 104 -1.20 -9.16 23.27
CA ALA A 104 -0.93 -9.74 24.59
C ALA A 104 -2.03 -9.37 25.59
N ASP A 105 -2.42 -8.09 25.63
CA ASP A 105 -3.48 -7.59 26.52
C ASP A 105 -4.84 -8.23 26.22
N THR A 106 -5.12 -8.51 24.94
CA THR A 106 -6.38 -9.18 24.53
C THR A 106 -6.42 -10.67 24.96
N ARG A 107 -5.27 -11.28 25.25
CA ARG A 107 -5.16 -12.73 25.59
C ARG A 107 -5.05 -12.99 27.10
N ALA A 108 -4.94 -11.95 27.91
CA ALA A 108 -4.92 -12.01 29.38
C ALA A 108 -6.33 -11.90 29.96
#